data_AF-A0A970QLZ2-F1
#
_entry.id   AF-A0A970QLZ2-F1
#
_cell.length_a   1.000
_cell.length_b   1.000
_cell.length_c   1.000
_cell.angle_alpha   90.00
_cell.angle_beta   90.00
_cell.angle_gamma   90.00
#
_symmetry.space_group_name_H-M   'P 1'
#
loop_
_entity.id
_entity.type
_entity.pdbx_description
1 polymer ?
#
loop_
_entity_poly.entity_id
_entity_poly.type
_entity_poly.pdbx_seq_one_letter_code
_entity_poly.pdbx_strand_id
1 'polypeptide(L)'
;FNKREYNTHNQYLQILLAVGIPGILLFVSGLFYTLYVSMQKRYFLYLVFLVIIAINLLTESMLERQSGVVFYAIFNAFLCLIAFIIPHSKLPAKP
;
A
#
# COMPACT_ATOMS: atom_id res chain seq x y z
N PHE A 1 -22.64 20.53 10.15
CA PHE A 1 -21.47 19.72 9.76
C PHE A 1 -20.65 20.50 8.73
N ASN A 2 -19.73 21.33 9.21
CA ASN A 2 -18.84 22.11 8.34
C ASN A 2 -17.71 21.17 7.88
N LYS A 3 -17.93 20.43 6.78
CA LYS A 3 -16.85 19.74 6.06
C LYS A 3 -15.98 20.84 5.47
N ARG A 4 -15.11 21.43 6.29
CA ARG A 4 -13.95 22.15 5.77
C ARG A 4 -13.22 21.12 4.94
N GLU A 5 -13.15 21.37 3.65
CA GLU A 5 -12.35 20.62 2.70
C GLU A 5 -10.88 20.76 3.09
N TYR A 6 -10.48 20.09 4.16
CA TYR A 6 -9.10 19.65 4.35
C TYR A 6 -8.91 18.47 3.38
N ASN A 7 -9.16 18.71 2.09
CA ASN A 7 -8.61 17.96 0.97
C ASN A 7 -7.10 18.23 0.99
N THR A 8 -6.46 17.84 2.09
CA THR A 8 -5.03 17.66 2.06
C THR A 8 -4.88 16.55 1.05
N HIS A 9 -4.28 16.87 -0.09
CA HIS A 9 -3.92 15.93 -1.13
C HIS A 9 -2.84 14.96 -0.61
N ASN A 10 -3.06 14.33 0.54
CA ASN A 10 -2.11 13.51 1.26
C ASN A 10 -2.91 12.62 2.21
N GLN A 11 -2.92 11.33 1.89
CA GLN A 11 -3.63 10.31 2.66
C GLN A 11 -3.16 10.27 4.12
N TYR A 12 -1.88 10.48 4.39
CA TYR A 12 -1.31 10.41 5.73
C TYR A 12 -1.84 11.52 6.63
N LEU A 13 -1.87 12.77 6.13
CA LEU A 13 -2.45 13.88 6.91
C LEU A 13 -3.95 13.69 7.10
N GLN A 14 -4.62 13.17 6.08
CA GLN A 14 -6.06 12.90 6.17
C GLN A 14 -6.38 11.86 7.25
N ILE A 15 -5.65 10.74 7.30
CA ILE A 15 -5.83 9.73 8.34
C ILE A 15 -5.53 10.31 9.72
N LEU A 16 -4.47 11.13 9.84
CA LEU A 16 -4.14 11.81 11.10
C LEU A 16 -5.26 12.74 11.56
N LEU A 17 -5.90 13.49 10.67
CA LEU A 17 -7.01 14.40 11.02
C LEU A 17 -8.33 13.65 11.31
N ALA A 18 -8.58 12.54 10.60
CA ALA A 18 -9.82 11.78 10.73
C ALA A 18 -9.84 10.86 11.96
N VAL A 19 -8.72 10.20 12.25
CA VAL A 19 -8.61 9.16 13.29
C VAL A 19 -7.61 9.51 14.39
N GLY A 20 -6.69 10.44 14.13
CA GLY A 20 -5.64 10.82 15.07
C GLY A 20 -4.37 9.97 14.94
N ILE A 21 -3.48 10.15 15.91
CA ILE A 21 -2.20 9.44 16.04
C ILE A 21 -2.34 7.90 15.96
N PRO A 22 -3.32 7.23 16.60
CA PRO A 22 -3.40 5.77 16.52
C PRO A 22 -3.71 5.27 15.10
N GLY A 23 -4.53 6.01 14.34
CA GLY A 23 -4.88 5.63 12.97
C GLY A 23 -3.68 5.72 12.02
N ILE A 24 -2.90 6.79 12.11
CA ILE A 24 -1.73 6.95 11.25
C ILE A 24 -0.63 5.93 11.59
N LEU A 25 -0.43 5.62 12.88
CA LEU A 25 0.54 4.60 13.30
C LEU A 25 0.15 3.23 12.75
N LEU A 26 -1.12 2.85 12.86
CA LEU A 26 -1.60 1.57 12.32
C LEU A 26 -1.43 1.52 10.80
N PHE A 27 -1.82 2.58 10.09
CA PHE A 27 -1.69 2.65 8.63
C PHE A 27 -0.25 2.54 8.14
N VAL A 28 0.64 3.34 8.73
CA VAL A 28 2.07 3.36 8.38
C VAL A 28 2.73 2.04 8.74
N SER A 29 2.42 1.46 9.90
CA SER A 29 2.96 0.15 10.30
C SER A 29 2.54 -0.97 9.34
N GLY A 30 1.29 -0.98 8.85
CA GLY A 30 0.81 -1.93 7.86
C GLY A 30 1.52 -1.82 6.50
N LEU A 31 1.75 -0.58 6.03
CA LEU A 31 2.53 -0.32 4.81
C LEU A 31 3.98 -0.83 4.95
N PHE A 32 4.66 -0.49 6.05
CA PHE A 32 6.03 -0.95 6.31
C PHE A 32 6.13 -2.46 6.46
N TYR A 33 5.17 -3.09 7.14
CA TYR A 33 5.12 -4.54 7.27
C TYR A 33 5.05 -5.22 5.91
N THR A 34 4.16 -4.75 5.04
CA THR A 34 3.97 -5.31 3.70
C THR A 34 5.22 -5.13 2.82
N LEU A 35 5.86 -3.96 2.90
CA LEU A 35 7.16 -3.69 2.26
C LEU A 35 8.25 -4.65 2.75
N TYR A 36 8.37 -4.81 4.08
CA TYR A 36 9.36 -5.72 4.68
C TYR A 36 9.17 -7.17 4.22
N VAL A 37 7.93 -7.67 4.22
CA VAL A 37 7.62 -9.02 3.74
C VAL A 37 7.96 -9.18 2.26
N SER A 38 7.62 -8.18 1.43
CA SER A 38 7.92 -8.18 0.00
C SER A 38 9.43 -8.22 -0.29
N MET A 39 10.23 -7.48 0.50
CA MET A 39 11.70 -7.51 0.43
C MET A 39 12.26 -8.89 0.78
N GLN A 40 11.78 -9.51 1.86
CA GLN A 40 12.25 -10.83 2.30
C GLN A 40 11.95 -11.92 1.26
N LYS A 41 10.79 -11.83 0.60
CA LYS A 41 10.37 -12.79 -0.41
C LYS A 41 10.98 -12.55 -1.81
N ARG A 42 11.75 -11.45 -1.98
CA ARG A 42 12.42 -11.05 -3.24
C ARG A 42 11.48 -10.86 -4.44
N TYR A 43 10.22 -10.52 -4.22
CA TYR A 43 9.29 -10.18 -5.31
C TYR A 43 9.44 -8.71 -5.71
N PHE A 44 10.38 -8.46 -6.62
CA PHE A 44 10.72 -7.11 -7.08
C PHE A 44 9.50 -6.32 -7.58
N LEU A 45 8.61 -6.96 -8.35
CA LEU A 45 7.41 -6.30 -8.89
C LEU A 45 6.47 -5.81 -7.79
N TYR A 46 6.27 -6.63 -6.75
CA TYR A 46 5.39 -6.26 -5.62
C TYR A 46 6.01 -5.15 -4.78
N LEU A 47 7.33 -5.19 -4.56
CA LEU A 47 8.05 -4.13 -3.88
C LEU A 47 7.92 -2.78 -4.61
N VAL A 48 8.17 -2.76 -5.93
CA VAL A 48 8.06 -1.54 -6.74
C VAL A 48 6.64 -0.99 -6.70
N PHE A 49 5.62 -1.85 -6.83
CA PHE A 49 4.22 -1.44 -6.70
C PHE A 49 3.94 -0.76 -5.36
N LEU A 50 4.36 -1.37 -4.24
CA LEU A 50 4.13 -0.81 -2.90
C LEU A 50 4.84 0.53 -2.71
N VAL A 51 6.05 0.70 -3.24
CA VAL A 51 6.78 1.98 -3.17
C VAL A 51 6.07 3.07 -3.97
N ILE A 52 5.60 2.75 -5.18
CA ILE A 52 4.83 3.70 -6.00
C ILE A 52 3.56 4.12 -5.27
N ILE A 53 2.84 3.17 -4.67
CA ILE A 53 1.63 3.46 -3.88
C ILE A 53 1.97 4.31 -2.67
N ALA A 54 3.02 3.97 -1.90
CA ALA A 54 3.41 4.72 -0.72
C ALA A 54 3.74 6.19 -1.05
N ILE A 55 4.39 6.44 -2.20
CA ILE A 55 4.68 7.79 -2.70
C ILE A 55 3.40 8.48 -3.18
N ASN A 56 2.54 7.79 -3.93
CA ASN A 56 1.29 8.38 -4.44
C ASN A 56 0.37 8.82 -3.29
N LEU A 57 0.34 8.06 -2.19
CA LEU A 57 -0.40 8.41 -0.97
C LEU A 57 0.12 9.68 -0.27
N LEU A 58 1.36 10.13 -0.54
CA LEU A 58 1.88 11.42 -0.05
C LEU A 58 1.28 12.60 -0.82
N THR A 59 0.93 12.39 -2.09
CA THR A 59 0.49 13.44 -3.03
C THR A 59 -1.00 13.40 -3.35
N GLU A 60 -1.69 12.33 -2.97
CA GLU A 60 -3.13 12.19 -3.21
C GLU A 60 -3.80 11.37 -2.10
N SER A 61 -5.05 11.71 -1.81
CA SER A 61 -5.94 10.92 -0.94
C SER A 61 -6.61 9.80 -1.73
N MET A 62 -5.79 8.90 -2.28
CA MET A 62 -6.25 7.86 -3.20
C MET A 62 -7.31 6.94 -2.57
N LEU A 63 -7.22 6.65 -1.27
CA LEU A 63 -8.13 5.71 -0.58
C LEU A 63 -9.49 6.33 -0.22
N GLU A 64 -9.69 7.62 -0.46
CA GLU A 64 -11.01 8.26 -0.32
C GLU A 64 -11.86 8.11 -1.58
N ARG A 65 -11.20 7.86 -2.71
CA ARG A 65 -11.85 7.68 -4.00
C ARG A 65 -12.12 6.19 -4.22
N GLN A 66 -13.36 5.86 -4.57
CA GLN A 66 -13.77 4.48 -4.89
C GLN A 66 -12.83 3.84 -5.92
N SER A 67 -12.47 4.56 -6.98
CA SER A 67 -11.54 4.08 -8.00
C SER A 67 -10.15 3.76 -7.44
N GLY A 68 -9.65 4.59 -6.52
CA GLY A 68 -8.34 4.38 -5.88
C GLY A 68 -8.34 3.20 -4.90
N VAL A 69 -9.41 3.05 -4.11
CA VAL A 69 -9.60 1.88 -3.23
C VAL A 69 -9.67 0.60 -4.04
N VAL A 70 -10.47 0.56 -5.11
CA VAL A 70 -10.61 -0.62 -5.97
C VAL A 70 -9.28 -0.97 -6.64
N PHE A 71 -8.58 0.03 -7.18
CA PHE A 71 -7.25 -0.16 -7.76
C PHE A 71 -6.28 -0.74 -6.74
N TYR A 72 -6.13 -0.10 -5.57
CA TYR A 72 -5.20 -0.57 -4.54
C TYR A 72 -5.55 -1.98 -4.08
N ALA A 73 -6.83 -2.27 -3.80
CA ALA A 73 -7.27 -3.56 -3.29
C ALA A 73 -7.01 -4.70 -4.29
N ILE A 74 -7.36 -4.52 -5.57
CA ILE A 74 -7.19 -5.56 -6.59
C ILE A 74 -5.70 -5.84 -6.82
N PHE A 75 -4.89 -4.82 -7.09
CA PHE A 75 -3.48 -5.01 -7.39
C PHE A 75 -2.69 -5.51 -6.17
N ASN A 76 -2.99 -4.98 -4.98
CA ASN A 76 -2.35 -5.45 -3.75
C ASN A 76 -2.70 -6.93 -3.47
N ALA A 77 -3.97 -7.32 -3.59
CA ALA A 77 -4.38 -8.71 -3.38
C ALA A 77 -3.76 -9.66 -4.43
N PHE A 78 -3.78 -9.27 -5.70
CA PHE A 78 -3.24 -10.07 -6.79
C PHE A 78 -1.72 -10.28 -6.67
N LEU A 79 -0.97 -9.20 -6.43
CA LEU A 79 0.49 -9.28 -6.28
C LEU A 79 0.90 -9.98 -4.99
N CYS A 80 0.16 -9.78 -3.89
CA CYS A 80 0.38 -10.49 -2.64
C CYS A 80 0.14 -12.00 -2.82
N LEU A 81 -0.92 -12.39 -3.54
CA LEU A 81 -1.20 -13.79 -3.86
C LEU A 81 -0.04 -14.41 -4.64
N ILE A 82 0.44 -13.75 -5.70
CA ILE A 82 1.58 -14.22 -6.49
C ILE A 82 2.84 -14.35 -5.62
N ALA A 83 3.09 -13.36 -4.76
CA ALA A 83 4.24 -13.35 -3.89
C ALA A 83 4.21 -14.41 -2.76
N PHE A 84 3.02 -14.75 -2.25
CA PHE A 84 2.88 -15.66 -1.11
C PHE A 84 2.55 -17.10 -1.51
N ILE A 85 1.69 -17.30 -2.52
CA ILE A 85 1.16 -18.61 -2.92
C ILE A 85 2.07 -19.33 -3.92
N ILE A 86 2.91 -18.62 -4.69
CA ILE A 86 3.83 -19.24 -5.66
C ILE A 86 5.26 -19.21 -5.09
N PRO A 87 5.63 -20.06 -4.11
CA PRO A 87 7.00 -20.12 -3.64
C PRO A 87 7.90 -20.53 -4.80
N HIS A 88 9.00 -19.79 -4.98
CA HIS A 88 10.07 -19.91 -5.98
C HIS A 88 10.76 -21.30 -6.06
N SER A 89 10.19 -22.33 -5.42
CA SER A 89 10.63 -23.74 -5.47
C SER A 89 10.59 -24.41 -6.86
N LYS A 90 10.16 -23.71 -7.91
CA LYS A 90 10.05 -24.26 -9.29
C LYS A 90 10.63 -23.37 -10.40
N LEU A 91 11.61 -22.51 -10.09
CA LEU A 91 12.42 -21.96 -11.17
C LEU A 91 13.52 -22.98 -11.49
N PRO A 92 13.58 -23.52 -12.72
CA PRO A 92 14.72 -24.36 -13.11
C PRO A 92 15.99 -23.56 -12.86
N ALA A 93 16.98 -24.22 -12.26
CA ALA A 93 18.31 -23.65 -12.05
C ALA A 93 18.73 -22.94 -13.34
N LYS A 94 19.02 -21.65 -13.21
CA LYS A 94 19.54 -20.82 -14.28
C LYS A 94 20.73 -21.55 -14.93
N PRO A 95 20.79 -21.70 -16.26
CA PRO A 95 21.96 -22.28 -16.92
C PRO A 95 23.20 -21.41 -16.72
#